data_AF-K7QZR0-F1
#
_entry.id   AF-K7QZR0-F1
#
_cell.length_a   1.000
_cell.length_b   1.000
_cell.length_c   1.000
_cell.angle_alpha   90.00
_cell.angle_beta   90.00
_cell.angle_gamma   90.00
#
_symmetry.space_group_name_H-M   'P 1'
#
loop_
_entity.id
_entity.type
_entity.pdbx_description
1 polymer ?
#
loop_
_entity_poly.entity_id
_entity_poly.type
_entity_poly.pdbx_seq_one_letter_code
_entity_poly.pdbx_strand_id
1 'polypeptide(L)'
;MTARYILTSLCIQNGTMTLTASLRAHLLGRERVRFLDEDGEVYEGEVDWKAGVVRGLGPYYAKRRLAANEAVLLHFRGEAVELQAAPRAPFRPPERPEPPKEKAPPPEPKGRRVRVAPYPREVLFPHEPLDPPGATEDLKRLGFALEGGPPWVYTAHLGRRTLRLVLLRLGEGEPDLLKPYRAQGAYAALLAPESQKGEVEARGLPFISPEALSRLVRLKARFPLSPLDLEDLLKGGRVDLVAVEALEDRLVAEFAERGAVAALLLLLAKRPLGEVFLLADLEAEALEEGLLPETVRQGVELFSGPPFLLLKRLAPGEFLLRQGVEEALADLEAFAQGVRARLSRVQKGA
;
A
#
# COMPACT_ATOMS: atom_id res chain seq x y z
N MET A 1 -9.85 -19.64 9.42
CA MET A 1 -9.02 -18.56 8.82
C MET A 1 -7.59 -18.73 9.34
N THR A 2 -6.56 -18.45 8.54
CA THR A 2 -5.15 -18.57 8.97
C THR A 2 -4.44 -17.24 8.76
N ALA A 3 -3.76 -16.71 9.77
CA ALA A 3 -2.94 -15.51 9.67
C ALA A 3 -1.48 -15.83 10.03
N ARG A 4 -0.52 -15.25 9.32
CA ARG A 4 0.89 -15.36 9.64
C ARG A 4 1.35 -14.11 10.39
N TYR A 5 1.93 -14.29 11.57
CA TYR A 5 2.46 -13.23 12.40
C TYR A 5 3.98 -13.33 12.49
N ILE A 6 4.71 -12.23 12.29
CA ILE A 6 6.17 -12.21 12.44
C ILE A 6 6.52 -11.61 13.81
N LEU A 7 7.27 -12.36 14.61
CA LEU A 7 7.69 -11.93 15.94
C LEU A 7 8.77 -10.86 15.82
N THR A 8 8.57 -9.72 16.47
CA THR A 8 9.62 -8.70 16.63
C THR A 8 10.35 -8.90 17.95
N SER A 9 11.52 -8.29 18.11
CA SER A 9 12.27 -8.34 19.37
C SER A 9 11.44 -7.85 20.58
N LEU A 10 10.53 -6.88 20.36
CA LEU A 10 9.63 -6.37 21.39
C LEU A 10 8.55 -7.39 21.78
N CYS A 11 8.07 -8.19 20.82
CA CYS A 11 7.09 -9.26 21.08
C CYS A 11 7.69 -10.34 21.99
N ILE A 12 8.93 -10.73 21.70
CA ILE A 12 9.68 -11.74 22.48
C ILE A 12 9.98 -11.22 23.89
N GLN A 13 10.49 -10.00 24.02
CA GLN A 13 10.90 -9.44 25.32
C GLN A 13 9.70 -9.24 26.27
N ASN A 14 8.57 -8.75 25.75
CA ASN A 14 7.42 -8.43 26.59
C ASN A 14 6.38 -9.57 26.64
N GLY A 15 6.59 -10.66 25.90
CA GLY A 15 5.60 -11.74 25.77
C GLY A 15 4.27 -11.28 25.19
N THR A 16 4.33 -10.34 24.25
CA THR A 16 3.17 -9.68 23.64
C THR A 16 3.09 -9.93 22.14
N MET A 17 1.89 -9.81 21.58
CA MET A 17 1.63 -9.87 20.14
C MET A 17 0.81 -8.65 19.74
N THR A 18 1.20 -7.94 18.69
CA THR A 18 0.39 -6.81 18.21
C THR A 18 -0.92 -7.31 17.60
N LEU A 19 -1.99 -6.57 17.87
CA LEU A 19 -3.32 -6.83 17.32
C LEU A 19 -3.33 -6.53 15.81
N THR A 20 -3.05 -7.55 14.99
CA THR A 20 -3.20 -7.47 13.53
C THR A 20 -4.67 -7.35 13.13
N ALA A 21 -4.95 -6.86 11.92
CA ALA A 21 -6.33 -6.67 11.43
C ALA A 21 -7.17 -7.96 11.55
N SER A 22 -6.61 -9.11 11.18
CA SER A 22 -7.27 -10.42 11.30
C SER A 22 -7.56 -10.80 12.76
N LEU A 23 -6.64 -10.51 13.68
CA LEU A 23 -6.84 -10.76 15.11
C LEU A 23 -7.89 -9.80 15.69
N ARG A 24 -7.88 -8.52 15.30
CA ARG A 24 -8.87 -7.51 15.74
C ARG A 24 -10.28 -7.87 15.31
N ALA A 25 -10.46 -8.26 14.05
CA ALA A 25 -11.76 -8.67 13.52
C ALA A 25 -12.31 -9.91 14.25
N HIS A 26 -11.43 -10.85 14.61
CA HIS A 26 -11.84 -12.07 15.31
C HIS A 26 -12.10 -11.87 16.81
N LEU A 27 -11.43 -10.90 17.44
CA LEU A 27 -11.50 -10.64 18.88
C LEU A 27 -12.43 -9.49 19.25
N LEU A 28 -13.15 -8.90 18.29
CA LEU A 28 -14.04 -7.75 18.50
C LEU A 28 -15.01 -8.02 19.67
N GLY A 29 -15.01 -7.15 20.68
CA GLY A 29 -15.85 -7.27 21.87
C GLY A 29 -15.37 -8.26 22.94
N ARG A 30 -14.17 -8.86 22.80
CA ARG A 30 -13.58 -9.78 23.78
C ARG A 30 -12.37 -9.15 24.47
N GLU A 31 -12.32 -9.23 25.80
CA GLU A 31 -11.17 -8.76 26.61
C GLU A 31 -10.16 -9.88 26.89
N ARG A 32 -10.57 -11.14 26.73
CA ARG A 32 -9.74 -12.33 26.98
C ARG A 32 -9.83 -13.33 25.84
N VAL A 33 -8.70 -13.97 25.55
CA VAL A 33 -8.54 -14.91 24.44
C VAL A 33 -7.83 -16.16 24.93
N ARG A 34 -8.28 -17.32 24.44
CA ARG A 34 -7.60 -18.59 24.68
C ARG A 34 -6.79 -18.96 23.45
N PHE A 35 -5.50 -19.14 23.65
CA PHE A 35 -4.58 -19.63 22.64
C PHE A 35 -4.29 -21.10 22.89
N LEU A 36 -4.27 -21.91 21.84
CA LEU A 36 -3.97 -23.35 21.88
C LEU A 36 -2.65 -23.60 21.14
N ASP A 37 -1.67 -24.22 21.76
CA ASP A 37 -0.46 -24.68 21.05
C ASP A 37 -0.76 -25.97 20.23
N GLU A 38 0.15 -26.33 19.32
CA GLU A 38 0.17 -27.58 18.56
C GLU A 38 0.12 -28.82 19.47
N ASP A 39 0.63 -28.70 20.70
CA ASP A 39 0.61 -29.77 21.72
C ASP A 39 -0.71 -29.80 22.52
N GLY A 40 -1.67 -28.91 22.23
CA GLY A 40 -2.97 -28.81 22.93
C GLY A 40 -2.94 -28.05 24.25
N GLU A 41 -1.83 -27.40 24.59
CA GLU A 41 -1.73 -26.56 25.79
C GLU A 41 -2.44 -25.21 25.60
N VAL A 42 -3.14 -24.77 26.66
CA VAL A 42 -3.93 -23.53 26.65
C VAL A 42 -3.15 -22.39 27.31
N TYR A 43 -3.07 -21.26 26.63
CA TYR A 43 -2.50 -20.01 27.12
C TYR A 43 -3.60 -18.94 27.14
N GLU A 44 -3.77 -18.28 28.29
CA GLU A 44 -4.73 -17.16 28.40
C GLU A 44 -4.04 -15.84 28.03
N GLY A 45 -4.60 -15.13 27.06
CA GLY A 45 -4.13 -13.83 26.63
C GLY A 45 -5.12 -12.71 26.96
N GLU A 46 -4.60 -11.60 27.48
CA GLU A 46 -5.37 -10.38 27.77
C GLU A 46 -5.23 -9.39 26.61
N VAL A 47 -6.36 -8.85 26.14
CA VAL A 47 -6.41 -7.93 24.99
C VAL A 47 -6.38 -6.49 25.49
N ASP A 48 -5.25 -5.82 25.28
CA ASP A 48 -5.11 -4.38 25.56
C ASP A 48 -5.46 -3.59 24.30
N TRP A 49 -6.73 -3.18 24.20
CA TRP A 49 -7.24 -2.39 23.07
C TRP A 49 -6.62 -1.00 22.97
N LYS A 50 -6.18 -0.41 24.10
CA LYS A 50 -5.55 0.91 24.12
C LYS A 50 -4.12 0.86 23.57
N ALA A 51 -3.35 -0.15 23.96
CA ALA A 51 -1.98 -0.35 23.47
C ALA A 51 -1.92 -1.13 22.14
N GLY A 52 -3.02 -1.73 21.71
CA GLY A 52 -3.08 -2.49 20.46
C GLY A 52 -2.34 -3.83 20.54
N VAL A 53 -2.25 -4.45 21.71
CA VAL A 53 -1.46 -5.68 21.93
C VAL A 53 -2.24 -6.73 22.74
N VAL A 54 -1.92 -8.00 22.49
CA VAL A 54 -2.31 -9.13 23.32
C VAL A 54 -1.13 -9.51 24.20
N ARG A 55 -1.35 -9.62 25.51
CA ARG A 55 -0.35 -10.01 26.51
C ARG A 55 -0.57 -11.45 26.93
N GLY A 56 0.47 -12.13 27.41
CA GLY A 56 0.36 -13.49 27.97
C GLY A 56 0.94 -14.61 27.08
N LEU A 57 1.59 -14.26 25.98
CA LEU A 57 2.16 -15.22 25.02
C LEU A 57 3.65 -15.56 25.27
N GLY A 58 4.27 -14.91 26.26
CA GLY A 58 5.66 -15.16 26.66
C GLY A 58 6.00 -16.63 26.96
N PRO A 59 5.17 -17.37 27.74
CA PRO A 59 5.41 -18.78 28.02
C PRO A 59 5.46 -19.67 26.76
N TYR A 60 4.60 -19.39 25.78
CA TYR A 60 4.59 -20.07 24.49
C TYR A 60 5.89 -19.81 23.69
N TYR A 61 6.33 -18.54 23.62
CA TYR A 61 7.58 -18.17 22.94
C TYR A 61 8.81 -18.84 23.56
N ALA A 62 8.85 -18.92 24.89
CA ALA A 62 9.94 -19.57 25.63
C ALA A 62 9.98 -21.09 25.36
N LYS A 63 8.82 -21.76 25.39
CA LYS A 63 8.69 -23.20 25.14
C LYS A 63 9.18 -23.57 23.74
N ARG A 64 8.78 -22.81 22.72
CA ARG A 64 9.15 -23.04 21.31
C ARG A 64 10.51 -22.45 20.92
N ARG A 65 11.22 -21.78 21.86
CA ARG A 65 12.50 -21.08 21.64
C ARG A 65 12.47 -20.15 20.44
N LEU A 66 11.37 -19.43 20.27
CA LEU A 66 11.17 -18.54 19.12
C LEU A 66 12.05 -17.30 19.23
N ALA A 67 12.62 -16.89 18.10
CA ALA A 67 13.48 -15.71 17.99
C ALA A 67 12.77 -14.57 17.22
N ALA A 68 13.33 -13.36 17.31
CA ALA A 68 12.90 -12.25 16.47
C ALA A 68 13.05 -12.62 14.98
N ASN A 69 12.10 -12.18 14.17
CA ASN A 69 11.90 -12.49 12.75
C ASN A 69 11.41 -13.93 12.43
N GLU A 70 11.09 -14.74 13.44
CA GLU A 70 10.41 -16.02 13.23
C GLU A 70 8.89 -15.80 13.16
N ALA A 71 8.21 -16.67 12.42
CA ALA A 71 6.78 -16.53 12.17
C ALA A 71 5.95 -17.54 12.96
N VAL A 72 4.82 -17.08 13.50
CA VAL A 72 3.78 -17.90 14.12
C VAL A 72 2.55 -17.84 13.24
N LEU A 73 2.02 -19.00 12.89
CA LEU A 73 0.76 -19.18 12.20
C LEU A 73 -0.38 -19.21 13.24
N LEU A 74 -1.40 -18.40 13.00
CA LEU A 74 -2.58 -18.25 13.83
C LEU A 74 -3.74 -18.89 13.08
N HIS A 75 -4.28 -19.99 13.60
CA HIS A 75 -5.47 -20.62 13.06
C HIS A 75 -6.67 -20.28 13.94
N PHE A 76 -7.61 -19.51 13.38
CA PHE A 76 -8.83 -19.11 14.07
C PHE A 76 -9.85 -20.25 13.99
N ARG A 77 -10.11 -20.92 15.11
CA ARG A 77 -11.10 -22.00 15.24
C ARG A 77 -12.11 -21.69 16.34
N GLY A 78 -13.27 -21.18 15.94
CA GLY A 78 -14.36 -20.87 16.86
C GLY A 78 -13.95 -19.77 17.85
N GLU A 79 -13.87 -20.13 19.15
CA GLU A 79 -13.53 -19.19 20.22
C GLU A 79 -12.05 -19.17 20.62
N ALA A 80 -11.25 -20.11 20.09
CA ALA A 80 -9.84 -20.26 20.43
C ALA A 80 -8.95 -20.04 19.20
N VAL A 81 -7.74 -19.55 19.46
CA VAL A 81 -6.73 -19.29 18.43
C VAL A 81 -5.62 -20.33 18.56
N GLU A 82 -5.51 -21.23 17.61
CA GLU A 82 -4.42 -22.20 17.55
C GLU A 82 -3.13 -21.50 17.06
N LEU A 83 -2.04 -21.69 17.78
CA LEU A 83 -0.71 -21.16 17.53
C LEU A 83 0.18 -22.28 16.99
N GLN A 84 0.68 -22.11 15.77
CA GLN A 84 1.63 -23.01 15.14
C GLN A 84 2.93 -22.27 14.80
N ALA A 85 4.07 -22.76 15.25
CA ALA A 85 5.36 -22.20 14.87
C ALA A 85 5.67 -22.55 13.41
N ALA A 86 5.97 -21.54 12.58
CA ALA A 86 6.36 -21.82 11.21
C ALA A 86 7.72 -22.53 11.20
N PRO A 87 7.92 -23.58 10.37
CA PRO A 87 9.17 -24.31 10.32
C PRO A 87 10.31 -23.36 9.95
N ARG A 88 11.41 -23.46 10.71
CA ARG A 88 12.63 -22.66 10.52
C ARG A 88 13.20 -22.95 9.14
N ALA A 89 13.04 -22.02 8.19
CA ALA A 89 13.70 -22.13 6.90
C ALA A 89 15.22 -22.14 7.15
N PRO A 90 15.97 -23.15 6.65
CA PRO A 90 17.41 -23.18 6.87
C PRO A 90 18.04 -21.94 6.23
N PHE A 91 18.81 -21.21 7.04
CA PHE A 91 19.68 -20.14 6.58
C PHE A 91 20.62 -20.72 5.52
N ARG A 92 20.41 -20.37 4.25
CA ARG A 92 21.38 -20.62 3.17
C ARG A 92 22.39 -19.48 3.23
N PRO A 93 23.63 -19.71 3.70
CA PRO A 93 24.67 -18.70 3.53
C PRO A 93 24.86 -18.45 2.02
N PRO A 94 25.15 -17.21 1.60
CA PRO A 94 25.46 -16.93 0.20
C PRO A 94 26.64 -17.79 -0.22
N GLU A 95 26.45 -18.63 -1.25
CA GLU A 95 27.53 -19.39 -1.86
C GLU A 95 28.59 -18.40 -2.34
N ARG A 96 29.78 -18.50 -1.73
CA ARG A 96 30.98 -17.81 -2.20
C ARG A 96 31.19 -18.23 -3.65
N PRO A 97 31.31 -17.31 -4.61
CA PRO A 97 31.64 -17.69 -5.99
C PRO A 97 32.98 -18.41 -5.97
N GLU A 98 32.96 -19.70 -6.34
CA GLU A 98 34.18 -20.47 -6.56
C GLU A 98 35.01 -19.77 -7.64
N PRO A 99 36.34 -19.67 -7.48
CA PRO A 99 37.20 -19.14 -8.54
C PRO A 99 37.06 -20.04 -9.78
N PRO A 100 37.00 -19.46 -10.99
CA PRO A 100 36.79 -20.23 -12.20
C PRO A 100 37.92 -21.25 -12.38
N LYS A 101 37.54 -22.54 -12.46
CA LYS A 101 38.44 -23.64 -12.80
C LYS A 101 39.04 -23.37 -14.19
N GLU A 102 40.36 -23.25 -14.22
CA GLU A 102 41.18 -23.26 -15.44
C GLU A 102 40.79 -24.47 -16.32
N LYS A 103 40.26 -24.19 -17.51
CA LYS A 103 40.20 -25.18 -18.57
C LYS A 103 41.61 -25.36 -19.12
N ALA A 104 42.09 -26.61 -19.12
CA ALA A 104 43.33 -27.01 -19.77
C ALA A 104 43.37 -26.58 -21.25
N PRO A 105 44.55 -26.24 -21.80
CA PRO A 105 44.69 -25.77 -23.17
C PRO A 105 44.52 -26.91 -24.19
N PRO A 106 43.82 -26.69 -25.33
CA PRO A 106 43.88 -27.60 -26.47
C PRO A 106 45.19 -27.42 -27.27
N PRO A 107 45.64 -28.48 -27.98
CA PRO A 107 46.99 -28.55 -28.55
C PRO A 107 47.18 -27.71 -29.82
N GLU A 108 48.43 -27.29 -30.02
CA GLU A 108 48.93 -26.48 -31.13
C GLU A 108 48.66 -27.06 -32.52
N PRO A 109 48.31 -26.22 -33.51
CA PRO A 109 48.61 -26.49 -34.91
C PRO A 109 49.80 -25.65 -35.40
N LYS A 110 50.75 -26.35 -36.02
CA LYS A 110 51.96 -25.81 -36.63
C LYS A 110 51.67 -24.81 -37.77
N GLY A 111 52.25 -23.63 -37.61
CA GLY A 111 52.86 -22.74 -38.61
C GLY A 111 52.32 -22.68 -40.05
N ARG A 112 51.79 -21.51 -40.43
CA ARG A 112 52.11 -20.89 -41.73
C ARG A 112 52.04 -19.36 -41.63
N ARG A 113 53.17 -18.70 -41.90
CA ARG A 113 53.34 -17.23 -41.91
C ARG A 113 52.45 -16.60 -42.97
N VAL A 114 51.55 -15.71 -42.57
CA VAL A 114 50.88 -14.76 -43.47
C VAL A 114 51.02 -13.35 -42.88
N ARG A 115 51.53 -12.44 -43.71
CA ARG A 115 51.93 -11.08 -43.35
C ARG A 115 50.71 -10.23 -42.96
N VAL A 116 50.82 -9.57 -41.82
CA VAL A 116 49.85 -8.60 -41.27
C VAL A 116 49.91 -7.31 -42.08
N ALA A 117 48.76 -6.87 -42.59
CA ALA A 117 48.51 -5.46 -42.90
C ALA A 117 47.63 -4.89 -41.78
N PRO A 118 47.95 -3.72 -41.20
CA PRO A 118 47.22 -3.18 -40.07
C PRO A 118 45.92 -2.53 -40.57
N TYR A 119 44.78 -3.09 -40.18
CA TYR A 119 43.50 -2.39 -40.26
C TYR A 119 43.21 -1.77 -38.89
N PRO A 120 43.19 -0.44 -38.76
CA PRO A 120 42.55 0.20 -37.62
C PRO A 120 41.04 0.21 -37.91
N ARG A 121 40.28 -0.57 -37.16
CA ARG A 121 38.85 -0.30 -36.99
C ARG A 121 38.57 -0.34 -35.51
N GLU A 122 38.53 0.86 -34.93
CA GLU A 122 37.64 1.14 -33.82
C GLU A 122 36.27 0.56 -34.21
N VAL A 123 35.92 -0.56 -33.59
CA VAL A 123 34.53 -1.02 -33.59
C VAL A 123 33.83 -0.06 -32.63
N LEU A 124 33.45 1.10 -33.17
CA LEU A 124 32.28 1.82 -32.69
C LEU A 124 31.15 0.80 -32.81
N PHE A 125 30.87 0.07 -31.72
CA PHE A 125 29.58 -0.57 -31.59
C PHE A 125 28.56 0.57 -31.75
N PRO A 126 27.72 0.56 -32.79
CA PRO A 126 26.55 1.42 -32.78
C PRO A 126 25.78 0.98 -31.55
N HIS A 127 25.68 1.83 -30.52
CA HIS A 127 24.72 1.61 -29.47
C HIS A 127 23.36 1.55 -30.17
N GLU A 128 22.83 0.34 -30.36
CA GLU A 128 21.42 0.19 -30.66
C GLU A 128 20.67 1.06 -29.65
N PRO A 129 19.71 1.89 -30.08
CA PRO A 129 18.94 2.68 -29.14
C PRO A 129 18.32 1.70 -28.16
N LEU A 130 18.75 1.75 -26.90
CA LEU A 130 18.18 0.90 -25.87
C LEU A 130 16.68 1.16 -25.86
N ASP A 131 15.87 0.11 -25.99
CA ASP A 131 14.44 0.29 -25.91
C ASP A 131 14.05 0.80 -24.50
N PRO A 132 13.07 1.71 -24.42
CA PRO A 132 12.59 2.21 -23.15
C PRO A 132 12.07 1.04 -22.30
N PRO A 133 12.17 1.13 -20.96
CA PRO A 133 11.73 0.05 -20.09
C PRO A 133 10.25 -0.28 -20.30
N GLY A 134 9.84 -1.54 -20.15
CA GLY A 134 8.42 -1.94 -20.26
C GLY A 134 7.49 -1.18 -19.29
N ALA A 135 8.03 -0.68 -18.18
CA ALA A 135 7.35 0.20 -17.24
C ALA A 135 6.90 1.57 -17.82
N THR A 136 7.42 1.96 -18.99
CA THR A 136 7.12 3.25 -19.64
C THR A 136 5.64 3.43 -19.92
N GLU A 137 4.96 2.38 -20.41
CA GLU A 137 3.54 2.46 -20.73
C GLU A 137 2.67 2.58 -19.46
N ASP A 138 3.06 1.91 -18.38
CA ASP A 138 2.39 2.05 -17.09
C ASP A 138 2.57 3.45 -16.52
N LEU A 139 3.78 4.01 -16.59
CA LEU A 139 4.08 5.39 -16.18
C LEU A 139 3.28 6.42 -16.98
N LYS A 140 3.13 6.23 -18.30
CA LYS A 140 2.26 7.05 -19.14
C LYS A 140 0.82 7.03 -18.66
N ARG A 141 0.27 5.85 -18.35
CA ARG A 141 -1.09 5.71 -17.80
C ARG A 141 -1.23 6.36 -16.42
N LEU A 142 -0.16 6.38 -15.62
CA LEU A 142 -0.13 7.08 -14.33
C LEU A 142 -0.03 8.60 -14.48
N GLY A 143 0.39 9.11 -15.64
CA GLY A 143 0.44 10.55 -15.97
C GLY A 143 1.85 11.11 -16.17
N PHE A 144 2.84 10.24 -16.40
CA PHE A 144 4.23 10.63 -16.67
C PHE A 144 4.56 10.55 -18.16
N ALA A 145 5.23 11.56 -18.70
CA ALA A 145 5.78 11.56 -20.05
C ALA A 145 7.26 11.16 -20.01
N LEU A 146 7.72 10.39 -20.99
CA LEU A 146 9.14 10.07 -21.17
C LEU A 146 9.85 11.24 -21.84
N GLU A 147 10.92 11.75 -21.23
CA GLU A 147 11.75 12.85 -21.77
C GLU A 147 13.04 12.36 -22.44
N GLY A 148 13.64 11.28 -21.95
CA GLY A 148 14.89 10.73 -22.51
C GLY A 148 15.51 9.63 -21.64
N GLY A 149 16.66 9.09 -22.05
CA GLY A 149 17.44 8.10 -21.29
C GLY A 149 18.48 7.35 -22.13
N PRO A 150 19.29 6.47 -21.51
CA PRO A 150 19.40 6.16 -20.07
C PRO A 150 20.32 7.12 -19.27
N PRO A 151 20.10 7.35 -17.95
CA PRO A 151 18.97 6.88 -17.15
C PRO A 151 17.65 7.50 -17.63
N TRP A 152 16.57 6.73 -17.58
CA TRP A 152 15.27 7.06 -18.14
C TRP A 152 14.58 8.14 -17.31
N VAL A 153 14.38 9.32 -17.89
CA VAL A 153 13.78 10.49 -17.25
C VAL A 153 12.32 10.59 -17.66
N TYR A 154 11.46 10.66 -16.65
CA TYR A 154 10.03 10.83 -16.79
C TYR A 154 9.57 12.08 -16.04
N THR A 155 8.61 12.81 -16.61
CA THR A 155 8.04 14.00 -15.98
C THR A 155 6.52 13.98 -15.95
N ALA A 156 5.96 14.41 -14.82
CA ALA A 156 4.53 14.67 -14.69
C ALA A 156 4.33 16.16 -14.39
N HIS A 157 3.62 16.85 -15.28
CA HIS A 157 3.28 18.26 -15.12
C HIS A 157 1.95 18.38 -14.36
N LEU A 158 2.01 18.92 -13.15
CA LEU A 158 0.86 19.15 -12.26
C LEU A 158 0.57 20.65 -12.14
N GLY A 159 0.66 21.37 -13.27
CA GLY A 159 0.55 22.83 -13.33
C GLY A 159 1.84 23.53 -12.90
N ARG A 160 1.85 24.18 -11.74
CA ARG A 160 3.04 24.89 -11.22
C ARG A 160 4.11 23.96 -10.65
N ARG A 161 3.76 22.69 -10.47
CA ARG A 161 4.66 21.65 -9.94
C ARG A 161 4.99 20.67 -11.05
N THR A 162 6.26 20.28 -11.14
CA THR A 162 6.71 19.21 -12.02
C THR A 162 7.33 18.13 -11.16
N LEU A 163 6.85 16.90 -11.30
CA LEU A 163 7.46 15.73 -10.69
C LEU A 163 8.41 15.12 -11.70
N ARG A 164 9.67 14.93 -11.31
CA ARG A 164 10.68 14.29 -12.16
C ARG A 164 11.07 12.96 -11.53
N LEU A 165 10.87 11.90 -12.29
CA LEU A 165 11.19 10.52 -11.93
C LEU A 165 12.29 10.02 -12.85
N VAL A 166 13.38 9.53 -12.28
CA VAL A 166 14.54 9.03 -13.03
C VAL A 166 14.77 7.57 -12.68
N LEU A 167 14.67 6.70 -13.68
CA LEU A 167 14.78 5.26 -13.53
C LEU A 167 16.03 4.73 -14.23
N LEU A 168 16.73 3.84 -13.55
CA LEU A 168 17.82 3.07 -14.14
C LEU A 168 17.49 1.59 -14.00
N ARG A 169 17.42 0.84 -15.11
CA ARG A 169 17.19 -0.61 -15.01
C ARG A 169 18.38 -1.26 -14.33
N LEU A 170 18.13 -2.28 -13.52
CA LEU A 170 19.19 -3.06 -12.91
C LEU A 170 20.05 -3.70 -14.02
N GLY A 171 21.36 -3.45 -14.00
CA GLY A 171 22.31 -3.91 -15.01
C GLY A 171 22.52 -2.95 -16.19
N GLU A 172 21.77 -1.85 -16.30
CA GLU A 172 21.91 -0.86 -17.39
C GLU A 172 23.01 0.20 -17.10
N GLY A 173 23.43 0.35 -15.85
CA GLY A 173 24.51 1.25 -15.47
C GLY A 173 24.76 1.29 -13.97
N GLU A 174 25.75 2.10 -13.58
CA GLU A 174 26.10 2.30 -12.17
C GLU A 174 25.06 3.19 -11.46
N PRO A 175 24.65 2.85 -10.22
CA PRO A 175 23.72 3.67 -9.43
C PRO A 175 24.16 5.13 -9.22
N ASP A 176 25.46 5.40 -9.36
CA ASP A 176 26.03 6.73 -9.25
C ASP A 176 25.51 7.71 -10.31
N LEU A 177 25.02 7.20 -11.44
CA LEU A 177 24.35 7.99 -12.48
C LEU A 177 23.07 8.68 -11.96
N LEU A 178 22.47 8.20 -10.87
CA LEU A 178 21.26 8.77 -10.28
C LEU A 178 21.55 9.94 -9.31
N LYS A 179 22.77 10.05 -8.78
CA LYS A 179 23.16 11.09 -7.80
C LYS A 179 22.91 12.53 -8.27
N PRO A 180 23.27 12.93 -9.52
CA PRO A 180 23.06 14.30 -10.00
C PRO A 180 21.57 14.66 -10.07
N TYR A 181 20.72 13.71 -10.46
CA TYR A 181 19.28 13.91 -10.57
C TYR A 181 18.63 14.08 -9.19
N ARG A 182 19.07 13.31 -8.19
CA ARG A 182 18.62 13.50 -6.79
C ARG A 182 19.00 14.87 -6.25
N ALA A 183 20.21 15.35 -6.55
CA ALA A 183 20.65 16.69 -6.15
C ALA A 183 19.80 17.81 -6.78
N GLN A 184 19.23 17.55 -7.96
CA GLN A 184 18.28 18.46 -8.64
C GLN A 184 16.83 18.30 -8.13
N GLY A 185 16.59 17.49 -7.09
CA GLY A 185 15.26 17.26 -6.52
C GLY A 185 14.41 16.24 -7.30
N ALA A 186 14.99 15.48 -8.22
CA ALA A 186 14.27 14.39 -8.89
C ALA A 186 14.22 13.13 -8.02
N TYR A 187 13.12 12.41 -8.10
CA TYR A 187 12.99 11.07 -7.52
C TYR A 187 13.76 10.09 -8.39
N ALA A 188 14.83 9.50 -7.86
CA ALA A 188 15.68 8.62 -8.64
C ALA A 188 15.78 7.22 -8.02
N ALA A 189 15.38 6.20 -8.77
CA ALA A 189 15.24 4.84 -8.29
C ALA A 189 15.74 3.79 -9.30
N LEU A 190 16.09 2.61 -8.80
CA LEU A 190 16.37 1.45 -9.63
C LEU A 190 15.08 0.75 -10.03
N LEU A 191 14.99 0.40 -11.31
CA LEU A 191 13.90 -0.39 -11.87
C LEU A 191 14.35 -1.86 -11.94
N ALA A 192 13.74 -2.70 -11.10
CA ALA A 192 14.00 -4.13 -11.07
C ALA A 192 12.73 -4.92 -10.73
N PRO A 193 12.59 -6.17 -11.22
CA PRO A 193 11.48 -7.04 -10.84
C PRO A 193 11.44 -7.31 -9.32
N GLU A 194 10.26 -7.63 -8.80
CA GLU A 194 10.06 -8.01 -7.38
C GLU A 194 10.96 -9.16 -6.92
N SER A 195 11.26 -10.11 -7.82
CA SER A 195 12.16 -11.24 -7.51
C SER A 195 13.59 -10.81 -7.17
N GLN A 196 14.01 -9.61 -7.61
CA GLN A 196 15.33 -9.03 -7.39
C GLN A 196 15.32 -7.93 -6.32
N LYS A 197 14.17 -7.73 -5.63
CA LYS A 197 14.02 -6.73 -4.57
C LYS A 197 15.11 -6.83 -3.50
N GLY A 198 15.43 -8.04 -3.05
CA GLY A 198 16.45 -8.25 -2.01
C GLY A 198 17.86 -7.78 -2.42
N GLU A 199 18.20 -7.83 -3.71
CA GLU A 199 19.48 -7.33 -4.23
C GLU A 199 19.54 -5.80 -4.20
N VAL A 200 18.44 -5.13 -4.53
CA VAL A 200 18.35 -3.66 -4.50
C VAL A 200 18.31 -3.14 -3.06
N GLU A 201 17.55 -3.82 -2.19
CA GLU A 201 17.47 -3.50 -0.75
C GLU A 201 18.83 -3.61 -0.07
N ALA A 202 19.61 -4.65 -0.38
CA ALA A 202 20.97 -4.80 0.15
C ALA A 202 21.90 -3.64 -0.22
N ARG A 203 21.63 -2.94 -1.34
CA ARG A 203 22.38 -1.77 -1.79
C ARG A 203 21.87 -0.46 -1.17
N GLY A 204 20.76 -0.48 -0.41
CA GLY A 204 20.17 0.69 0.23
C GLY A 204 19.67 1.75 -0.76
N LEU A 205 19.32 1.35 -1.98
CA LEU A 205 18.89 2.25 -3.04
C LEU A 205 17.36 2.26 -3.16
N PRO A 206 16.76 3.42 -3.53
CA PRO A 206 15.34 3.46 -3.85
C PRO A 206 14.97 2.49 -4.98
N PHE A 207 13.85 1.80 -4.81
CA PHE A 207 13.43 0.68 -5.65
C PHE A 207 12.04 0.89 -6.22
N ILE A 208 11.85 0.55 -7.49
CA ILE A 208 10.54 0.50 -8.14
C ILE A 208 10.45 -0.81 -8.92
N SER A 209 9.35 -1.54 -8.72
CA SER A 209 9.05 -2.74 -9.50
C SER A 209 8.06 -2.46 -10.63
N PRO A 210 8.28 -3.03 -11.84
CA PRO A 210 7.28 -2.99 -12.91
C PRO A 210 5.93 -3.57 -12.46
N GLU A 211 5.94 -4.60 -11.61
CA GLU A 211 4.74 -5.25 -11.07
C GLU A 211 3.91 -4.29 -10.19
N ALA A 212 4.56 -3.50 -9.35
CA ALA A 212 3.90 -2.47 -8.56
C ALA A 212 3.29 -1.37 -9.43
N LEU A 213 4.01 -0.91 -10.45
CA LEU A 213 3.48 0.08 -11.41
C LEU A 213 2.25 -0.46 -12.15
N SER A 214 2.30 -1.69 -12.64
CA SER A 214 1.16 -2.38 -13.24
C SER A 214 -0.03 -2.50 -12.28
N ARG A 215 0.20 -2.78 -10.99
CA ARG A 215 -0.87 -2.82 -9.96
C ARG A 215 -1.46 -1.43 -9.70
N LEU A 216 -0.63 -0.38 -9.64
CA LEU A 216 -1.09 1.01 -9.52
C LEU A 216 -1.98 1.43 -10.69
N VAL A 217 -1.64 1.04 -11.92
CA VAL A 217 -2.47 1.30 -13.10
C VAL A 217 -3.84 0.63 -12.97
N ARG A 218 -3.91 -0.60 -12.44
CA ARG A 218 -5.20 -1.28 -12.17
C ARG A 218 -5.99 -0.58 -11.07
N LEU A 219 -5.34 -0.09 -10.02
CA LEU A 219 -5.99 0.66 -8.95
C LEU A 219 -6.56 1.98 -9.45
N LYS A 220 -5.87 2.67 -10.37
CA LYS A 220 -6.34 3.93 -10.98
C LYS A 220 -7.68 3.80 -11.70
N ALA A 221 -8.06 2.59 -12.13
CA ALA A 221 -9.38 2.35 -12.73
C ALA A 221 -10.53 2.40 -11.70
N ARG A 222 -10.24 2.21 -10.41
CA ARG A 222 -11.22 2.16 -9.31
C ARG A 222 -11.13 3.39 -8.40
N PHE A 223 -9.93 3.91 -8.23
CA PHE A 223 -9.59 5.02 -7.35
C PHE A 223 -9.03 6.19 -8.17
N PRO A 224 -9.31 7.45 -7.80
CA PRO A 224 -8.82 8.63 -8.52
C PRO A 224 -7.31 8.88 -8.24
N LEU A 225 -6.45 7.93 -8.63
CA LEU A 225 -5.01 8.03 -8.44
C LEU A 225 -4.38 9.10 -9.33
N SER A 226 -3.46 9.84 -8.75
CA SER A 226 -2.69 10.93 -9.34
C SER A 226 -1.18 10.66 -9.25
N PRO A 227 -0.35 11.39 -10.01
CA PRO A 227 1.11 11.33 -9.83
C PRO A 227 1.59 11.70 -8.42
N LEU A 228 0.78 12.39 -7.60
CA LEU A 228 1.12 12.70 -6.21
C LEU A 228 1.07 11.45 -5.31
N ASP A 229 0.16 10.51 -5.60
CA ASP A 229 0.10 9.25 -4.86
C ASP A 229 1.36 8.41 -5.11
N LEU A 230 1.88 8.43 -6.34
CA LEU A 230 3.17 7.83 -6.65
C LEU A 230 4.32 8.60 -5.97
N GLU A 231 4.26 9.93 -5.91
CA GLU A 231 5.25 10.75 -5.21
C GLU A 231 5.37 10.36 -3.72
N ASP A 232 4.26 10.11 -3.04
CA ASP A 232 4.27 9.73 -1.63
C ASP A 232 4.92 8.34 -1.42
N LEU A 233 4.68 7.39 -2.33
CA LEU A 233 5.40 6.12 -2.34
C LEU A 233 6.91 6.31 -2.60
N LEU A 234 7.26 7.20 -3.54
CA LEU A 234 8.66 7.52 -3.87
C LEU A 234 9.39 8.21 -2.71
N LYS A 235 8.73 9.07 -1.94
CA LYS A 235 9.28 9.64 -0.70
C LYS A 235 9.60 8.57 0.34
N GLY A 236 8.80 7.50 0.38
CA GLY A 236 9.07 6.30 1.17
C GLY A 236 10.26 5.47 0.68
N GLY A 237 10.84 5.82 -0.48
CA GLY A 237 12.01 5.16 -1.06
C GLY A 237 11.72 3.83 -1.76
N ARG A 238 10.46 3.37 -1.78
CA ARG A 238 10.10 2.09 -2.40
C ARG A 238 8.72 2.13 -3.02
N VAL A 239 8.62 1.61 -4.24
CA VAL A 239 7.38 1.36 -4.96
C VAL A 239 7.38 -0.12 -5.34
N ASP A 240 7.05 -0.95 -4.36
CA ASP A 240 6.92 -2.40 -4.49
C ASP A 240 5.47 -2.84 -4.23
N LEU A 241 5.17 -4.13 -4.41
CA LEU A 241 3.82 -4.66 -4.22
C LEU A 241 3.28 -4.44 -2.80
N VAL A 242 4.16 -4.44 -1.78
CA VAL A 242 3.78 -4.21 -0.38
C VAL A 242 3.37 -2.76 -0.16
N ALA A 243 4.12 -1.82 -0.71
CA ALA A 243 3.82 -0.39 -0.64
C ALA A 243 2.52 -0.06 -1.40
N VAL A 244 2.28 -0.70 -2.54
CA VAL A 244 1.05 -0.55 -3.31
C VAL A 244 -0.16 -1.20 -2.61
N GLU A 245 0.03 -2.35 -1.96
CA GLU A 245 -1.01 -2.98 -1.13
C GLU A 245 -1.39 -2.09 0.07
N ALA A 246 -0.40 -1.51 0.75
CA ALA A 246 -0.68 -0.56 1.83
C ALA A 246 -1.39 0.72 1.34
N LEU A 247 -1.11 1.18 0.11
CA LEU A 247 -1.89 2.26 -0.52
C LEU A 247 -3.32 1.81 -0.81
N GLU A 248 -3.50 0.61 -1.37
CA GLU A 248 -4.82 0.04 -1.64
C GLU A 248 -5.67 -0.07 -0.37
N ASP A 249 -5.09 -0.56 0.73
CA ASP A 249 -5.78 -0.66 2.03
C ASP A 249 -6.25 0.71 2.53
N ARG A 250 -5.42 1.75 2.38
CA ARG A 250 -5.82 3.12 2.75
C ARG A 250 -6.95 3.65 1.87
N LEU A 251 -6.88 3.43 0.56
CA LEU A 251 -7.94 3.85 -0.37
C LEU A 251 -9.25 3.10 -0.13
N VAL A 252 -9.17 1.83 0.23
CA VAL A 252 -10.33 1.02 0.64
C VAL A 252 -10.93 1.57 1.93
N ALA A 253 -10.11 1.97 2.91
CA ALA A 253 -10.60 2.63 4.12
C ALA A 253 -11.34 3.94 3.82
N GLU A 254 -10.79 4.80 2.94
CA GLU A 254 -11.49 6.02 2.47
C GLU A 254 -12.83 5.69 1.78
N PHE A 255 -12.92 4.58 1.06
CA PHE A 255 -14.18 4.11 0.49
C PHE A 255 -15.13 3.50 1.52
N ALA A 256 -14.62 2.89 2.59
CA ALA A 256 -15.43 2.44 3.71
C ALA A 256 -16.14 3.62 4.39
N GLU A 257 -15.54 4.81 4.41
CA GLU A 257 -16.20 6.04 4.85
C GLU A 257 -17.44 6.36 3.99
N ARG A 258 -17.42 6.09 2.68
CA ARG A 258 -18.62 6.23 1.83
C ARG A 258 -19.71 5.24 2.21
N GLY A 259 -19.32 4.01 2.57
CA GLY A 259 -20.24 3.01 3.13
C GLY A 259 -20.86 3.47 4.44
N ALA A 260 -20.06 4.09 5.32
CA ALA A 260 -20.53 4.63 6.58
C ALA A 260 -21.53 5.79 6.39
N VAL A 261 -21.27 6.69 5.44
CA VAL A 261 -22.20 7.77 5.04
C VAL A 261 -23.52 7.19 4.54
N ALA A 262 -23.47 6.14 3.70
CA ALA A 262 -24.67 5.48 3.19
C ALA A 262 -25.47 4.82 4.32
N ALA A 263 -24.81 4.09 5.23
CA ALA A 263 -25.46 3.48 6.38
C ALA A 263 -26.11 4.54 7.29
N LEU A 264 -25.45 5.67 7.52
CA LEU A 264 -26.01 6.77 8.29
C LEU A 264 -27.24 7.40 7.61
N LEU A 265 -27.23 7.57 6.29
CA LEU A 265 -28.41 8.03 5.53
C LEU A 265 -29.58 7.04 5.66
N LEU A 266 -29.31 5.73 5.62
CA LEU A 266 -30.33 4.70 5.81
C LEU A 266 -30.91 4.73 7.23
N LEU A 267 -30.10 5.01 8.25
CA LEU A 267 -30.57 5.22 9.62
C LEU A 267 -31.46 6.46 9.72
N LEU A 268 -31.03 7.59 9.15
CA LEU A 268 -31.84 8.82 9.13
C LEU A 268 -33.13 8.64 8.34
N ALA A 269 -33.16 7.80 7.30
CA ALA A 269 -34.35 7.51 6.52
C ALA A 269 -35.43 6.74 7.30
N LYS A 270 -35.05 6.06 8.40
CA LYS A 270 -36.01 5.39 9.31
C LYS A 270 -36.78 6.41 10.17
N ARG A 271 -36.30 7.66 10.29
CA ARG A 271 -36.92 8.69 11.12
C ARG A 271 -38.01 9.46 10.36
N PRO A 272 -39.18 9.74 10.98
CA PRO A 272 -40.16 10.65 10.41
C PRO A 272 -39.58 12.04 10.10
N LEU A 273 -40.06 12.61 8.99
CA LEU A 273 -39.79 13.99 8.63
C LEU A 273 -40.23 14.94 9.75
N GLY A 274 -39.38 15.90 10.12
CA GLY A 274 -39.65 16.85 11.19
C GLY A 274 -39.39 16.31 12.60
N GLU A 275 -38.88 15.09 12.74
CA GLU A 275 -38.47 14.55 14.03
C GLU A 275 -37.24 15.29 14.57
N VAL A 276 -37.30 15.62 15.87
CA VAL A 276 -36.15 16.05 16.65
C VAL A 276 -35.57 14.85 17.38
N PHE A 277 -34.28 14.64 17.26
CA PHE A 277 -33.57 13.52 17.87
C PHE A 277 -32.26 13.97 18.51
N LEU A 278 -31.80 13.18 19.48
CA LEU A 278 -30.50 13.38 20.11
C LEU A 278 -29.42 12.62 19.34
N LEU A 279 -28.26 13.25 19.21
CA LEU A 279 -27.07 12.64 18.65
C LEU A 279 -26.66 11.37 19.40
N ALA A 280 -26.84 11.35 20.72
CA ALA A 280 -26.52 10.18 21.54
C ALA A 280 -27.38 8.96 21.18
N ASP A 281 -28.66 9.17 20.87
CA ASP A 281 -29.58 8.09 20.46
C ASP A 281 -29.19 7.55 19.08
N LEU A 282 -28.88 8.46 18.15
CA LEU A 282 -28.40 8.09 16.83
C LEU A 282 -27.03 7.38 16.88
N GLU A 283 -26.12 7.79 17.76
CA GLU A 283 -24.84 7.12 17.98
C GLU A 283 -25.02 5.69 18.52
N ALA A 284 -25.99 5.48 19.41
CA ALA A 284 -26.33 4.16 19.93
C ALA A 284 -26.89 3.25 18.83
N GLU A 285 -27.86 3.72 18.04
CA GLU A 285 -28.43 2.98 16.90
C GLU A 285 -27.35 2.68 15.84
N ALA A 286 -26.49 3.64 15.55
CA ALA A 286 -25.43 3.50 14.56
C ALA A 286 -24.36 2.50 15.00
N LEU A 287 -24.08 2.40 16.30
CA LEU A 287 -23.14 1.42 16.83
C LEU A 287 -23.64 -0.02 16.61
N GLU A 288 -24.95 -0.26 16.68
CA GLU A 288 -25.56 -1.57 16.38
C GLU A 288 -25.36 -1.97 14.90
N GLU A 289 -25.33 -0.99 14.01
CA GLU A 289 -25.03 -1.15 12.57
C GLU A 289 -23.51 -1.16 12.26
N GLY A 290 -22.66 -1.13 13.29
CA GLY A 290 -21.20 -1.21 13.16
C GLY A 290 -20.50 0.12 12.82
N LEU A 291 -21.18 1.26 13.00
CA LEU A 291 -20.59 2.58 12.79
C LEU A 291 -19.90 3.11 14.05
N LEU A 292 -18.77 3.79 13.86
CA LEU A 292 -18.06 4.45 14.95
C LEU A 292 -18.75 5.79 15.32
N PRO A 293 -18.84 6.16 16.61
CA PRO A 293 -19.46 7.42 17.03
C PRO A 293 -18.87 8.67 16.35
N GLU A 294 -17.55 8.70 16.16
CA GLU A 294 -16.90 9.83 15.46
C GLU A 294 -17.38 9.98 14.01
N THR A 295 -17.62 8.87 13.31
CA THR A 295 -18.16 8.88 11.94
C THR A 295 -19.58 9.40 11.90
N VAL A 296 -20.40 9.08 12.91
CA VAL A 296 -21.77 9.60 13.07
C VAL A 296 -21.74 11.11 13.28
N ARG A 297 -20.88 11.61 14.18
CA ARG A 297 -20.72 13.06 14.43
C ARG A 297 -20.33 13.81 13.18
N GLN A 298 -19.31 13.32 12.47
CA GLN A 298 -18.86 13.92 11.21
C GLN A 298 -19.97 13.92 10.16
N GLY A 299 -20.72 12.81 10.04
CA GLY A 299 -21.83 12.69 9.10
C GLY A 299 -22.98 13.63 9.42
N VAL A 300 -23.37 13.76 10.68
CA VAL A 300 -24.44 14.68 11.12
C VAL A 300 -24.06 16.15 10.86
N GLU A 301 -22.81 16.53 11.12
CA GLU A 301 -22.31 17.88 10.78
C GLU A 301 -22.29 18.10 9.26
N LEU A 302 -21.85 17.09 8.48
CA LEU A 302 -21.88 17.14 7.01
C LEU A 302 -23.31 17.32 6.47
N PHE A 303 -24.27 16.57 6.99
CA PHE A 303 -25.68 16.63 6.57
C PHE A 303 -26.40 17.87 7.07
N SER A 304 -25.86 18.57 8.07
CA SER A 304 -26.38 19.86 8.52
C SER A 304 -25.94 21.02 7.60
N GLY A 305 -24.87 20.83 6.83
CA GLY A 305 -24.31 21.84 5.93
C GLY A 305 -24.77 21.70 4.48
N PRO A 306 -24.58 22.75 3.65
CA PRO A 306 -24.67 22.63 2.20
C PRO A 306 -23.61 21.65 1.65
N PRO A 307 -23.90 20.91 0.57
CA PRO A 307 -25.11 20.98 -0.26
C PRO A 307 -26.30 20.16 0.27
N PHE A 308 -26.15 19.38 1.34
CA PHE A 308 -27.16 18.43 1.79
C PHE A 308 -28.34 19.09 2.51
N LEU A 309 -28.06 19.93 3.51
CA LEU A 309 -29.09 20.61 4.34
C LEU A 309 -30.21 19.69 4.87
N LEU A 310 -29.93 18.41 5.01
CA LEU A 310 -30.86 17.37 5.46
C LEU A 310 -31.22 17.57 6.94
N LEU A 311 -30.26 18.01 7.76
CA LEU A 311 -30.42 18.20 9.19
C LEU A 311 -30.37 19.68 9.58
N LYS A 312 -31.04 20.04 10.68
CA LYS A 312 -30.87 21.34 11.36
C LYS A 312 -30.37 21.08 12.76
N ARG A 313 -29.22 21.63 13.11
CA ARG A 313 -28.78 21.69 14.50
C ARG A 313 -29.67 22.66 15.28
N LEU A 314 -30.32 22.18 16.34
CA LEU A 314 -31.16 22.98 17.23
C LEU A 314 -30.39 23.42 18.47
N ALA A 315 -29.68 22.48 19.09
CA ALA A 315 -28.84 22.69 20.26
C ALA A 315 -27.61 21.76 20.19
N PRO A 316 -26.64 21.85 21.12
CA PRO A 316 -25.55 20.88 21.19
C PRO A 316 -26.09 19.46 21.37
N GLY A 317 -25.84 18.59 20.38
CA GLY A 317 -26.31 17.20 20.40
C GLY A 317 -27.77 17.00 20.04
N GLU A 318 -28.50 18.05 19.60
CA GLU A 318 -29.91 17.96 19.23
C GLU A 318 -30.11 18.41 17.78
N PHE A 319 -30.75 17.54 16.98
CA PHE A 319 -30.90 17.72 15.54
C PHE A 319 -32.34 17.48 15.10
N LEU A 320 -32.78 18.25 14.11
CA LEU A 320 -34.06 18.12 13.43
C LEU A 320 -33.84 17.57 12.02
N LEU A 321 -34.58 16.53 11.64
CA LEU A 321 -34.65 16.06 10.26
C LEU A 321 -35.53 17.03 9.44
N ARG A 322 -34.89 17.88 8.62
CA ARG A 322 -35.56 18.97 7.90
C ARG A 322 -36.28 18.50 6.64
N GLN A 323 -35.74 17.45 6.01
CA GLN A 323 -36.14 16.97 4.70
C GLN A 323 -36.03 15.44 4.69
N GLY A 324 -36.81 14.77 3.83
CA GLY A 324 -36.66 13.34 3.63
C GLY A 324 -35.30 13.02 3.00
N VAL A 325 -34.69 11.91 3.40
CA VAL A 325 -33.37 11.49 2.87
C VAL A 325 -33.42 11.32 1.34
N GLU A 326 -34.48 10.71 0.82
CA GLU A 326 -34.66 10.51 -0.62
C GLU A 326 -34.77 11.84 -1.39
N GLU A 327 -35.50 12.80 -0.83
CA GLU A 327 -35.68 14.13 -1.41
C GLU A 327 -34.35 14.93 -1.40
N ALA A 328 -33.60 14.88 -0.30
CA ALA A 328 -32.29 15.53 -0.22
C ALA A 328 -31.27 14.93 -1.20
N LEU A 329 -31.32 13.62 -1.45
CA LEU A 329 -30.49 12.96 -2.47
C LEU A 329 -30.89 13.36 -3.88
N ALA A 330 -32.20 13.49 -4.16
CA ALA A 330 -32.70 13.98 -5.44
C ALA A 330 -32.26 15.44 -5.70
N ASP A 331 -32.31 16.30 -4.69
CA ASP A 331 -31.84 17.69 -4.78
C ASP A 331 -30.33 17.75 -5.05
N LEU A 332 -29.54 16.89 -4.38
CA LEU A 332 -28.10 16.78 -4.63
C LEU A 332 -27.80 16.29 -6.05
N GLU A 333 -28.56 15.32 -6.55
CA GLU A 333 -28.44 14.85 -7.93
C GLU A 333 -28.74 15.98 -8.92
N ALA A 334 -29.85 16.68 -8.74
CA ALA A 334 -30.23 17.81 -9.58
C ALA A 334 -29.17 18.92 -9.57
N PHE A 335 -28.62 19.23 -8.39
CA PHE A 335 -27.50 20.16 -8.24
C PHE A 335 -26.27 19.69 -9.01
N ALA A 336 -25.86 18.42 -8.85
CA ALA A 336 -24.70 17.85 -9.53
C ALA A 336 -24.87 17.83 -11.06
N GLN A 337 -26.06 17.48 -11.56
CA GLN A 337 -26.40 17.54 -12.98
C GLN A 337 -26.31 18.98 -13.52
N GLY A 338 -26.84 19.95 -12.78
CA GLY A 338 -26.77 21.37 -13.11
C GLY A 338 -25.34 21.90 -13.19
N VAL A 339 -24.48 21.53 -12.23
CA VAL A 339 -23.05 21.87 -12.24
C VAL A 339 -22.33 21.22 -13.43
N ARG A 340 -22.57 19.93 -13.69
CA ARG A 340 -21.97 19.19 -14.81
C ARG A 340 -22.30 19.82 -16.17
N ALA A 341 -23.55 20.25 -16.37
CA ALA A 341 -23.97 20.92 -17.59
C ALA A 341 -23.18 22.22 -17.84
N ARG A 342 -22.85 22.97 -16.77
CA ARG A 342 -22.06 24.21 -16.85
C ARG A 342 -20.57 23.94 -17.06
N LEU A 343 -20.00 22.91 -16.43
CA LEU A 343 -18.60 22.52 -16.61
C LEU A 343 -18.27 22.24 -18.09
N SER A 344 -19.18 21.60 -18.82
CA SER A 344 -19.01 21.34 -20.26
C SER A 344 -18.85 22.61 -21.12
N ARG A 345 -19.38 23.75 -20.65
CA ARG A 345 -19.25 25.05 -21.32
C ARG A 345 -17.93 25.72 -20.99
N VAL A 346 -17.45 25.58 -19.76
CA VAL A 346 -16.14 26.10 -19.32
C VAL A 346 -15.01 25.38 -20.03
N GLN A 347 -15.08 24.05 -20.13
CA GLN A 347 -14.05 23.23 -20.79
C GLN A 347 -13.98 23.42 -22.32
N LYS A 348 -15.03 23.95 -22.94
CA LYS A 348 -15.04 24.30 -24.38
C LYS A 348 -14.59 25.74 -24.65
N GLY A 349 -14.52 26.57 -23.62
CA GLY A 349 -14.05 27.96 -23.69
C GLY A 349 -12.60 28.14 -23.22
N ALA A 350 -11.94 27.08 -22.78
CA ALA A 350 -10.51 26.97 -22.52
C ALA A 350 -9.88 26.09 -23.60
#